data_AF-A0A8S2R9D9-F1
#
_entry.id   AF-A0A8S2R9D9-F1
#
_cell.length_a   1.000
_cell.length_b   1.000
_cell.length_c   1.000
_cell.angle_alpha   90.00
_cell.angle_beta   90.00
_cell.angle_gamma   90.00
#
_symmetry.space_group_name_H-M   'P 1'
#
loop_
_entity.id
_entity.type
_entity.pdbx_description
1 polymer ?
#
loop_
_entity_poly.entity_id
_entity_poly.type
_entity_poly.pdbx_seq_one_letter_code
_entity_poly.pdbx_strand_id
1 'polypeptide(L)' 'MFYRFDTTNDSELNDDELNSIEHLKDESCTDIFFQRCDHDGDHRLFPYELFNCFQYA' A
#
# COMPACT_ATOMS: atom_id res chain seq x y z
N MET A 1 -10.47 0.43 -6.11
CA MET A 1 -9.89 -0.71 -5.37
C MET A 1 -9.23 -0.21 -4.09
N PHE A 2 -8.40 0.85 -4.18
CA PHE A 2 -7.85 1.63 -3.05
C PHE A 2 -8.81 1.83 -1.85
N TYR A 3 -9.98 2.44 -2.08
CA TYR A 3 -10.99 2.71 -1.04
C TYR A 3 -11.61 1.48 -0.34
N ARG A 4 -11.27 0.25 -0.75
CA ARG A 4 -11.67 -0.95 0.00
C ARG A 4 -10.70 -1.30 1.12
N PHE A 5 -9.49 -0.74 1.06
CA PHE A 5 -8.41 -1.01 1.99
C PHE A 5 -8.09 0.20 2.88
N ASP A 6 -8.44 1.40 2.44
CA ASP A 6 -8.46 2.63 3.25
C ASP A 6 -9.64 2.56 4.23
N THR A 7 -9.38 2.02 5.41
CA THR A 7 -10.33 1.81 6.51
C THR A 7 -10.38 3.01 7.46
N THR A 8 -9.30 3.80 7.54
CA THR A 8 -9.22 5.05 8.30
C THR A 8 -9.83 6.23 7.54
N ASN A 9 -10.05 6.08 6.23
CA ASN A 9 -10.61 7.07 5.32
C ASN A 9 -9.79 8.36 5.29
N ASP A 10 -8.47 8.24 5.32
CA ASP A 10 -7.48 9.32 5.29
C ASP A 10 -6.82 9.48 3.90
N SER A 11 -7.23 8.69 2.91
CA SER A 11 -6.72 8.70 1.54
C SER A 11 -5.28 8.22 1.39
N GLU A 12 -4.75 7.50 2.37
CA GLU A 12 -3.49 6.78 2.33
C GLU A 12 -3.73 5.30 2.69
N LEU A 13 -2.78 4.41 2.38
CA LEU A 13 -2.74 3.07 2.96
C LEU A 13 -1.49 2.95 3.82
N ASN A 14 -1.66 2.70 5.10
CA ASN A 14 -0.56 2.46 6.03
C ASN A 14 -0.29 0.95 6.25
N ASP A 15 0.73 0.63 7.04
CA ASP A 15 1.11 -0.75 7.38
C ASP A 15 -0.08 -1.59 7.90
N ASP A 16 -0.89 -1.03 8.80
CA ASP A 16 -2.01 -1.75 9.41
C ASP A 16 -3.11 -2.07 8.39
N GLU A 17 -3.36 -1.14 7.46
CA GLU A 17 -4.35 -1.29 6.40
C GLU A 17 -3.89 -2.26 5.32
N LEU A 18 -2.60 -2.30 5.01
CA LEU A 18 -2.02 -3.29 4.10
C LEU A 18 -1.96 -4.68 4.75
N ASN A 19 -1.61 -4.77 6.04
CA ASN A 19 -1.64 -6.02 6.80
C ASN A 19 -3.06 -6.57 6.97
N SER A 20 -4.09 -5.74 6.85
CA SER A 20 -5.49 -6.19 6.83
C SER A 20 -5.83 -7.03 5.60
N ILE A 21 -5.06 -6.91 4.51
CA ILE A 21 -5.24 -7.65 3.26
C ILE A 21 -4.72 -9.07 3.49
N GLU A 22 -5.60 -10.07 3.44
CA GLU A 22 -5.25 -11.48 3.76
C GLU A 22 -4.05 -12.04 2.98
N HIS A 23 -3.79 -11.52 1.78
CA HIS A 23 -2.68 -11.93 0.92
C HIS A 23 -1.35 -11.22 1.23
N LEU A 24 -1.39 -10.14 2.03
CA LEU A 24 -0.24 -9.35 2.47
C LEU A 24 0.03 -9.49 3.98
N LYS A 25 -0.69 -10.38 4.68
CA LYS A 25 -0.49 -10.65 6.11
C LYS A 25 0.92 -11.14 6.50
N ASP A 26 1.72 -11.54 5.52
CA ASP A 26 3.12 -11.86 5.73
C ASP A 26 3.91 -10.54 5.72
N GLU A 27 4.53 -10.16 6.84
CA GLU A 27 5.31 -8.90 6.97
C GLU A 27 6.30 -8.72 5.81
N SER A 28 6.87 -9.83 5.34
CA SER A 28 7.79 -9.83 4.19
C SER A 28 7.15 -9.35 2.88
N CYS A 29 5.85 -9.60 2.66
CA CYS A 29 5.13 -9.15 1.49
C CYS A 29 4.78 -7.67 1.57
N THR A 30 4.41 -7.17 2.75
CA THR A 30 4.10 -5.75 2.98
C THR A 30 5.35 -4.88 2.75
N ASP A 31 6.50 -5.27 3.31
CA ASP A 31 7.77 -4.57 3.11
C ASP A 31 8.21 -4.52 1.63
N ILE A 32 8.08 -5.65 0.92
CA ILE A 32 8.40 -5.73 -0.52
C ILE A 32 7.45 -4.85 -1.33
N PHE A 33 6.19 -4.75 -0.90
CA PHE A 33 5.19 -3.93 -1.56
C PHE A 33 5.48 -2.44 -1.41
N PHE A 34 5.80 -1.98 -0.20
CA PHE A 34 6.27 -0.62 0.03
C PHE A 34 7.56 -0.33 -0.74
N GLN A 35 8.58 -1.19 -0.67
CA GLN A 35 9.82 -0.99 -1.44
C GLN A 35 9.61 -0.80 -2.95
N ARG A 36 8.50 -1.31 -3.50
CA ARG A 36 8.20 -1.22 -4.92
C ARG A 36 7.28 -0.05 -5.27
N CYS A 37 6.36 0.30 -4.37
CA CYS A 37 5.29 1.26 -4.65
C CYS A 37 5.44 2.59 -3.91
N ASP A 38 6.08 2.61 -2.74
CA ASP A 38 6.35 3.81 -1.95
C ASP A 38 7.52 4.57 -2.59
N HIS A 39 7.21 5.73 -3.18
CA HIS A 39 8.18 6.50 -3.96
C HIS A 39 8.90 7.55 -3.12
N ASP A 40 8.32 7.97 -2.00
CA ASP A 40 8.88 9.00 -1.13
C ASP A 40 9.43 8.46 0.21
N GLY A 41 9.16 7.19 0.52
CA GLY A 41 9.73 6.44 1.64
C GLY A 41 9.02 6.68 2.97
N ASP A 42 7.79 7.20 2.95
CA ASP A 42 7.05 7.57 4.15
C ASP A 42 6.27 6.41 4.80
N HIS A 43 6.37 5.20 4.23
CA HIS A 43 5.63 3.98 4.61
C HIS A 43 4.11 4.16 4.53
N ARG A 44 3.68 4.96 3.57
CA ARG A 44 2.28 5.13 3.20
C ARG A 44 2.17 4.98 1.71
N LEU A 45 1.02 4.53 1.24
CA LEU A 45 0.74 4.47 -0.18
C LEU A 45 -0.42 5.38 -0.50
N PHE A 46 -0.11 6.44 -1.23
CA PHE A 46 -1.13 7.29 -1.80
C PHE A 46 -1.72 6.67 -3.08
N PRO A 47 -2.92 7.08 -3.50
CA PRO A 47 -3.55 6.58 -4.72
C PRO A 47 -2.67 6.75 -5.96
N TYR A 48 -1.87 7.82 -6.02
CA TYR A 48 -0.98 8.10 -7.15
C TYR A 48 0.23 7.16 -7.18
N GLU A 49 0.74 6.76 -6.03
CA GLU A 49 1.88 5.83 -5.90
C GLU A 49 1.47 4.42 -6.26
N LEU A 50 0.32 3.98 -5.76
CA LEU A 50 -0.28 2.71 -6.18
C LEU A 50 -0.56 2.68 -7.68
N PHE A 51 -1.09 3.76 -8.25
CA PHE A 51 -1.33 3.83 -9.68
C PHE A 51 -0.03 3.72 -10.48
N ASN A 52 1.00 4.49 -10.11
CA ASN A 52 2.32 4.40 -10.76
C ASN A 52 2.92 3.00 -10.60
N CYS A 53 2.79 2.37 -9.43
CA CYS A 53 3.33 1.05 -9.17
C CYS A 53 2.75 -0.01 -10.11
N PHE A 54 1.43 0.01 -10.36
CA PHE A 54 0.76 -0.95 -11.26
C PHE A 54 0.81 -0.57 -12.74
N GLN A 55 1.11 0.68 -13.08
CA GLN A 55 1.21 1.12 -14.47
C GLN A 55 2.53 0.67 -15.14
N TYR A 56 3.56 0.37 -14.34
CA TYR A 56 4.88 -0.10 -14.81
C TYR A 56 5.20 -1.55 -14.39
N ALA A 57 4.22 -2.31 -13.88
CA ALA A 57 4.38 -3.70 -13.43
C ALA A 57 4.09 -4.74 -14.52
#